data_AF-A0A832M1M6-F1
#
_entry.id   AF-A0A832M1M6-F1
#
_cell.length_a   1.000
_cell.length_b   1.000
_cell.length_c   1.000
_cell.angle_alpha   90.00
_cell.angle_beta   90.00
_cell.angle_gamma   90.00
#
_symmetry.space_group_name_H-M   'P 1'
#
loop_
_entity.id
_entity.type
_entity.pdbx_description
1 polymer ?
#
loop_
_entity_poly.entity_id
_entity_poly.type
_entity_poly.pdbx_seq_one_letter_code
_entity_poly.pdbx_strand_id
1 'polypeptide(L)'
;MHICGIDEAGRGPLAGPVVVAAVSFNGNKSISGVKDSKKLSSDEREYLYSEILNKASFYKIIVINQKIIDEINILKAVMLGMKKCIDSFDIEKYRFLIDGNYFRLENGEEKNYNFETIVKGDDKIFEISCASILAKVTRDKIMKIYSHFYPDFLFEKYKGYSTK
;
A
#
# COMPACT_ATOMS: atom_id res chain seq x y z
N MET A 1 16.67 11.06 -11.48
CA MET A 1 15.69 11.02 -10.37
C MET A 1 14.79 9.82 -10.57
N HIS A 2 14.68 8.94 -9.58
CA HIS A 2 13.87 7.72 -9.64
C HIS A 2 12.43 8.02 -9.23
N ILE A 3 11.48 7.18 -9.69
CA ILE A 3 10.07 7.29 -9.33
C ILE A 3 9.74 6.18 -8.35
N CYS A 4 9.01 6.52 -7.29
CA CYS A 4 8.46 5.59 -6.32
C CYS A 4 6.95 5.79 -6.24
N GLY A 5 6.17 4.72 -6.39
CA GLY A 5 4.72 4.74 -6.22
C GLY A 5 4.34 4.27 -4.82
N ILE A 6 3.33 4.88 -4.23
CA ILE A 6 2.84 4.60 -2.88
C ILE A 6 1.32 4.45 -2.88
N ASP A 7 0.82 3.40 -2.24
CA ASP A 7 -0.62 3.15 -2.06
C ASP A 7 -0.87 2.38 -0.74
N GLU A 8 -2.11 2.36 -0.28
CA GLU A 8 -2.56 1.64 0.91
C GLU A 8 -3.67 0.61 0.67
N ALA A 9 -3.77 -0.36 1.58
CA ALA A 9 -4.89 -1.27 1.68
C ALA A 9 -5.36 -1.36 3.14
N GLY A 10 -6.67 -1.42 3.35
CA GLY A 10 -7.24 -1.62 4.68
C GLY A 10 -7.77 -0.39 5.39
N ARG A 11 -8.12 0.66 4.66
CA ARG A 11 -8.68 1.89 5.23
C ARG A 11 -10.14 1.78 5.70
N GLY A 12 -10.97 0.99 4.98
CA GLY A 12 -12.41 0.84 5.25
C GLY A 12 -12.87 -0.31 6.17
N PRO A 13 -12.10 -1.41 6.36
CA PRO A 13 -12.46 -2.51 7.26
C PRO A 13 -12.67 -2.11 8.72
N LEU A 14 -13.49 -2.88 9.42
CA LEU A 14 -13.68 -2.78 10.87
C LEU A 14 -12.58 -3.51 11.67
N ALA A 15 -11.87 -4.44 11.04
CA ALA A 15 -10.87 -5.26 11.69
C ALA A 15 -9.60 -5.41 10.83
N GLY A 16 -8.48 -5.56 11.55
CA GLY A 16 -7.16 -5.75 10.97
C GLY A 16 -6.40 -4.45 10.74
N PRO A 17 -5.16 -4.55 10.24
CA PRO A 17 -4.30 -3.39 10.04
C PRO A 17 -4.65 -2.62 8.77
N VAL A 18 -4.07 -1.42 8.68
CA VAL A 18 -3.81 -0.76 7.40
C VAL A 18 -2.38 -1.06 6.96
N VAL A 19 -2.21 -1.38 5.68
CA VAL A 19 -0.91 -1.69 5.08
C VAL A 19 -0.62 -0.64 4.03
N VAL A 20 0.55 -0.01 4.09
CA VAL A 20 1.04 0.93 3.08
C VAL A 20 2.24 0.30 2.40
N ALA A 21 2.32 0.39 1.09
CA ALA A 21 3.47 -0.07 0.33
C ALA A 21 4.03 1.04 -0.54
N ALA A 22 5.34 1.00 -0.74
CA ALA A 22 6.08 1.87 -1.63
C ALA A 22 7.00 1.02 -2.51
N VAL A 23 7.07 1.30 -3.80
CA VAL A 23 7.88 0.52 -4.74
C VAL A 23 8.43 1.40 -5.86
N SER A 24 9.69 1.12 -6.22
CA SER A 24 10.39 1.72 -7.35
C SER A 24 11.00 0.64 -8.24
N PHE A 25 11.28 1.03 -9.48
CA PHE A 25 11.89 0.17 -10.48
C PHE A 25 13.06 0.89 -11.17
N ASN A 26 14.08 0.12 -11.56
CA ASN A 26 15.16 0.62 -12.40
C ASN A 26 14.89 0.24 -13.86
N GLY A 27 15.11 1.18 -14.79
CA GLY A 27 15.03 0.90 -16.21
C GLY A 27 13.61 0.61 -16.72
N ASN A 28 13.49 -0.40 -17.60
CA ASN A 28 12.28 -0.62 -18.38
C ASN A 28 11.22 -1.39 -17.57
N LYS A 29 10.12 -0.69 -17.25
CA LYS A 29 8.97 -1.17 -16.45
C LYS A 29 8.21 -2.26 -17.19
N SER A 30 8.63 -3.51 -17.06
CA SER A 30 8.05 -4.64 -17.80
C SER A 30 7.52 -5.73 -16.86
N ILE A 31 6.44 -5.41 -16.16
CA ILE A 31 5.56 -6.40 -15.54
C ILE A 31 4.24 -6.35 -16.30
N SER A 32 4.02 -7.32 -17.18
CA SER A 32 2.77 -7.39 -17.95
C SER A 32 1.60 -7.70 -17.03
N GLY A 33 0.44 -7.11 -17.31
CA GLY A 33 -0.79 -7.43 -16.58
C GLY A 33 -0.99 -6.64 -15.28
N VAL A 34 -0.05 -5.76 -14.91
CA VAL A 34 -0.28 -4.78 -13.84
C VAL A 34 -1.43 -3.87 -14.24
N LYS A 35 -2.52 -3.95 -13.47
CA LYS A 35 -3.75 -3.15 -13.54
C LYS A 35 -4.20 -2.89 -12.10
N ASP A 36 -5.28 -2.12 -11.92
CA ASP A 36 -5.95 -1.95 -10.62
C ASP A 36 -6.16 -3.30 -9.92
N SER A 37 -5.65 -3.40 -8.69
CA SER A 37 -5.63 -4.60 -7.87
C SER A 37 -7.02 -5.18 -7.63
N LYS A 38 -8.07 -4.36 -7.67
CA LYS A 38 -9.46 -4.78 -7.49
C LYS A 38 -10.04 -5.47 -8.72
N LYS A 39 -9.45 -5.26 -9.90
CA LYS A 39 -9.85 -5.89 -11.17
C LYS A 39 -9.15 -7.23 -11.42
N LEU A 40 -8.22 -7.61 -10.55
CA LEU A 40 -7.44 -8.83 -10.65
C LEU A 40 -7.99 -9.91 -9.70
N SER A 41 -7.99 -11.16 -10.16
CA SER A 41 -8.26 -12.32 -9.33
C SER A 41 -7.23 -12.46 -8.20
N SER A 42 -7.53 -13.27 -7.19
CA SER A 42 -6.58 -13.51 -6.09
C SER A 42 -5.28 -14.14 -6.59
N ASP A 43 -5.36 -15.07 -7.53
CA ASP A 43 -4.21 -15.80 -8.06
C ASP A 43 -3.33 -14.90 -8.94
N GLU A 44 -3.94 -14.06 -9.78
CA GLU A 44 -3.21 -13.05 -10.57
C GLU A 44 -2.50 -12.05 -9.66
N ARG A 45 -3.14 -11.62 -8.56
CA ARG A 45 -2.51 -10.73 -7.58
C ARG A 45 -1.32 -11.38 -6.87
N GLU A 46 -1.43 -12.63 -6.47
CA GLU A 46 -0.32 -13.37 -5.84
C GLU A 46 0.86 -13.55 -6.81
N TYR A 47 0.59 -13.88 -8.06
CA TYR A 47 1.62 -13.95 -9.10
C TYR A 47 2.30 -12.59 -9.30
N LEU A 48 1.52 -11.53 -9.48
CA LEU A 48 2.05 -10.17 -9.67
C LEU A 48 2.80 -9.67 -8.43
N TYR A 49 2.35 -10.02 -7.22
CA TYR A 49 3.05 -9.70 -5.99
C TYR A 49 4.48 -10.23 -6.01
N SER A 50 4.66 -11.53 -6.34
CA SER A 50 5.98 -12.13 -6.47
C SER A 50 6.82 -11.49 -7.58
N GLU A 51 6.22 -11.23 -8.75
CA GLU A 51 6.91 -10.57 -9.86
C GLU A 51 7.37 -9.15 -9.51
N ILE A 52 6.53 -8.38 -8.81
CA ILE A 52 6.86 -7.03 -8.35
C ILE A 52 8.04 -7.08 -7.38
N LEU A 53 8.01 -7.96 -6.38
CA LEU A 53 9.12 -8.07 -5.41
C LEU A 53 10.43 -8.46 -6.10
N ASN A 54 10.39 -9.35 -7.09
CA ASN A 54 11.56 -9.80 -7.83
C ASN A 54 12.18 -8.72 -8.73
N LYS A 55 11.34 -7.83 -9.29
CA LYS A 55 11.76 -6.81 -10.28
C LYS A 55 11.92 -5.42 -9.70
N ALA A 56 11.36 -5.14 -8.52
CA ALA A 56 11.51 -3.87 -7.85
C ALA A 56 12.99 -3.59 -7.56
N SER A 57 13.44 -2.36 -7.86
CA SER A 57 14.78 -1.95 -7.46
C SER A 57 14.85 -1.65 -5.97
N PHE A 58 13.75 -1.14 -5.41
CA PHE A 58 13.56 -1.03 -3.98
C PHE A 58 12.06 -1.04 -3.67
N TYR A 59 11.70 -1.58 -2.51
CA TYR A 59 10.34 -1.50 -2.00
C TYR A 59 10.32 -1.46 -0.47
N LYS A 60 9.24 -0.92 0.08
CA LYS A 60 8.94 -0.97 1.51
C LYS A 60 7.48 -1.28 1.73
N ILE A 61 7.19 -2.13 2.70
CA ILE A 61 5.83 -2.43 3.15
C ILE A 61 5.78 -2.13 4.64
N ILE A 62 4.83 -1.29 5.04
CA ILE A 62 4.60 -0.85 6.42
C ILE A 62 3.21 -1.30 6.84
N VAL A 63 3.14 -2.02 7.95
CA VAL A 63 1.88 -2.46 8.57
C VAL A 63 1.64 -1.62 9.81
N ILE A 64 0.50 -0.92 9.85
CA ILE A 64 0.06 -0.18 11.03
C ILE A 64 -1.09 -0.97 11.65
N ASN A 65 -0.87 -1.48 12.86
CA ASN A 65 -1.84 -2.30 13.56
C ASN A 65 -3.02 -1.48 14.09
N GLN A 66 -4.10 -2.17 14.45
CA GLN A 66 -5.33 -1.55 14.91
C GLN A 66 -5.18 -0.71 16.18
N LYS A 67 -4.26 -1.05 17.09
CA LYS A 67 -4.04 -0.26 18.32
C LYS A 67 -3.57 1.16 17.99
N ILE A 68 -2.64 1.27 17.04
CA ILE A 68 -2.19 2.58 16.56
C ILE A 68 -3.34 3.30 15.84
N ILE A 69 -4.11 2.59 15.00
CA ILE A 69 -5.27 3.18 14.30
C ILE A 69 -6.27 3.78 15.30
N ASP A 70 -6.56 3.08 16.40
CA ASP A 70 -7.47 3.53 17.45
C ASP A 70 -6.92 4.77 18.18
N GLU A 71 -5.60 4.84 18.40
CA GLU A 71 -4.95 5.98 19.06
C GLU A 71 -4.91 7.25 18.21
N ILE A 72 -4.56 7.13 16.92
CA ILE A 72 -4.29 8.30 16.07
C ILE A 72 -5.32 8.54 14.97
N ASN A 73 -6.35 7.70 14.87
CA ASN A 73 -7.32 7.60 13.76
C ASN A 73 -6.74 7.06 12.44
N ILE A 74 -7.66 6.58 11.59
CA ILE A 74 -7.31 5.92 10.32
C ILE A 74 -6.61 6.82 9.31
N LEU A 75 -6.96 8.11 9.23
CA LEU A 75 -6.32 9.03 8.30
C LEU A 75 -4.86 9.23 8.69
N LYS A 76 -4.58 9.52 9.97
CA LYS A 76 -3.20 9.70 10.44
C LYS A 76 -2.41 8.40 10.38
N ALA A 77 -3.04 7.24 10.62
CA ALA A 77 -2.39 5.94 10.47
C ALA A 77 -1.90 5.69 9.03
N VAL A 78 -2.70 6.03 8.02
CA VAL A 78 -2.28 5.96 6.61
C VAL A 78 -1.12 6.93 6.34
N MET A 79 -1.24 8.19 6.79
CA MET A 79 -0.17 9.19 6.62
C MET A 79 1.14 8.76 7.29
N LEU A 80 1.06 8.17 8.49
CA LEU A 80 2.21 7.60 9.20
C LEU A 80 2.84 6.45 8.42
N GLY A 81 2.03 5.56 7.83
CA GLY A 81 2.52 4.49 6.96
C GLY A 81 3.23 5.02 5.73
N MET A 82 2.65 6.02 5.05
CA MET A 82 3.25 6.68 3.88
C MET A 82 4.57 7.37 4.24
N LYS A 83 4.61 8.11 5.36
CA LYS A 83 5.84 8.72 5.88
C LYS A 83 6.92 7.68 6.13
N LYS A 84 6.60 6.60 6.85
CA LYS A 84 7.55 5.50 7.13
C LYS A 84 8.05 4.81 5.87
N CYS A 85 7.22 4.73 4.82
CA CYS A 85 7.65 4.28 3.51
C CYS A 85 8.66 5.27 2.91
N ILE A 86 8.32 6.56 2.82
CA ILE A 86 9.20 7.60 2.24
C ILE A 86 10.55 7.67 2.96
N ASP A 87 10.54 7.68 4.30
CA ASP A 87 11.75 7.74 5.14
C ASP A 87 12.67 6.52 4.98
N SER A 88 12.21 5.44 4.33
CA SER A 88 13.04 4.28 4.03
C SER A 88 13.83 4.39 2.71
N PHE A 89 13.59 5.44 1.93
CA PHE A 89 14.29 5.75 0.68
C PHE A 89 15.29 6.89 0.89
N ASP A 90 16.25 6.99 -0.02
CA ASP A 90 17.10 8.17 -0.17
C ASP A 90 16.29 9.32 -0.80
N ILE A 91 15.70 10.17 0.03
CA ILE A 91 14.72 11.18 -0.40
C ILE A 91 15.23 12.16 -1.46
N GLU A 92 16.54 12.36 -1.58
CA GLU A 92 17.14 13.24 -2.59
C GLU A 92 17.12 12.62 -3.99
N LYS A 93 17.08 11.28 -4.08
CA LYS A 93 17.12 10.54 -5.35
C LYS A 93 15.75 10.24 -5.93
N TYR A 94 14.68 10.39 -5.15
CA TYR A 94 13.34 9.92 -5.49
C TYR A 94 12.30 11.03 -5.61
N ARG A 95 11.38 10.84 -6.54
CA ARG A 95 10.08 11.51 -6.59
C ARG A 95 9.00 10.50 -6.20
N PHE A 96 8.18 10.85 -5.23
CA PHE A 96 7.13 9.98 -4.69
C PHE A 96 5.77 10.31 -5.30
N LEU A 97 5.13 9.33 -5.90
CA LEU A 97 3.79 9.44 -6.47
C LEU A 97 2.85 8.67 -5.54
N ILE A 98 1.93 9.38 -4.90
CA ILE A 98 1.08 8.84 -3.83
C ILE A 98 -0.36 8.74 -4.35
N ASP A 99 -1.01 7.59 -4.18
CA ASP A 99 -2.41 7.46 -4.55
C ASP A 99 -3.33 8.40 -3.74
N GLY A 100 -4.34 8.94 -4.41
CA GLY A 100 -5.36 9.78 -3.81
C GLY A 100 -5.09 11.28 -3.97
N ASN A 101 -5.74 12.09 -3.14
CA ASN A 101 -5.69 13.54 -3.20
C ASN A 101 -5.08 14.18 -1.95
N TYR A 102 -4.57 13.38 -1.02
CA TYR A 102 -4.21 13.85 0.31
C TYR A 102 -2.94 13.18 0.80
N PHE A 103 -1.89 13.99 1.00
CA PHE A 103 -0.73 13.62 1.80
C PHE A 103 -0.29 14.87 2.56
N ARG A 104 -0.49 14.85 3.88
CA ARG A 104 -0.09 15.93 4.80
C ARG A 104 0.37 15.32 6.11
N LEU A 105 1.47 15.82 6.62
CA LEU A 105 2.03 15.42 7.90
C LEU A 105 1.83 16.52 8.93
N GLU A 106 2.02 16.18 10.19
CA GLU A 106 2.02 17.18 11.25
C GLU A 106 3.18 18.16 11.04
N ASN A 107 2.98 19.42 11.43
CA ASN A 107 3.98 20.49 11.33
C ASN A 107 4.48 20.81 9.89
N GLY A 108 3.86 20.25 8.85
CA GLY A 108 4.22 20.52 7.45
C GLY A 108 5.50 19.79 6.99
N GLU A 109 5.88 18.70 7.67
CA GLU A 109 7.05 17.88 7.33
C GLU A 109 7.04 17.36 5.89
N GLU A 110 5.86 17.21 5.28
CA GLU A 110 5.73 16.72 3.90
C GLU A 110 6.45 17.62 2.88
N LYS A 111 6.68 18.90 3.22
CA LYS A 111 7.40 19.86 2.37
C LYS A 111 8.86 19.49 2.14
N ASN A 112 9.42 18.60 2.97
CA ASN A 112 10.79 18.11 2.81
C ASN A 112 10.90 17.01 1.73
N TYR A 113 9.77 16.51 1.22
CA TYR A 113 9.74 15.42 0.25
C TYR A 113 9.34 15.92 -1.14
N ASN A 114 9.98 15.38 -2.17
CA ASN A 114 9.55 15.58 -3.55
C ASN A 114 8.41 14.62 -3.87
N PHE A 115 7.17 15.05 -3.68
CA PHE A 115 5.99 14.21 -3.91
C PHE A 115 4.91 14.85 -4.78
N GLU A 116 4.03 14.02 -5.32
CA GLU A 116 2.79 14.40 -5.99
C GLU A 116 1.68 13.42 -5.59
N THR A 117 0.48 13.93 -5.29
CA THR A 117 -0.71 13.10 -5.07
C THR A 117 -1.48 12.93 -6.37
N ILE A 118 -1.87 11.70 -6.69
CA ILE A 118 -2.51 11.35 -7.95
C ILE A 118 -3.84 10.66 -7.67
N VAL A 119 -4.94 11.34 -8.02
CA VAL A 119 -6.28 10.77 -7.89
C VAL A 119 -6.45 9.60 -8.85
N LYS A 120 -6.78 8.41 -8.31
CA LYS A 120 -6.83 7.14 -9.04
C LYS A 120 -5.49 6.85 -9.71
N GLY A 121 -4.42 7.00 -8.94
CA GLY A 121 -3.05 6.73 -9.35
C GLY A 121 -2.84 5.23 -9.62
N ASP A 122 -3.53 4.37 -8.87
CA ASP A 122 -3.59 2.91 -9.08
C ASP A 122 -4.04 2.51 -10.50
N ASP A 123 -4.87 3.31 -11.15
CA ASP A 123 -5.32 3.11 -12.54
C ASP A 123 -4.38 3.76 -13.59
N LYS A 124 -3.50 4.68 -13.19
CA LYS A 124 -2.78 5.58 -14.11
C LYS A 124 -1.27 5.41 -14.11
N ILE A 125 -0.70 5.07 -12.96
CA ILE A 125 0.73 5.09 -12.71
C ILE A 125 1.17 3.70 -12.30
N PHE A 126 2.01 3.09 -13.14
CA PHE A 126 2.52 1.74 -12.97
C PHE A 126 3.05 1.46 -11.55
N GLU A 127 3.87 2.37 -11.00
CA GLU A 127 4.41 2.20 -9.66
C GLU A 127 3.34 2.23 -8.57
N ILE A 128 2.32 3.08 -8.70
CA ILE A 128 1.20 3.12 -7.76
C ILE A 128 0.38 1.84 -7.88
N SER A 129 0.09 1.36 -9.10
CA SER A 129 -0.57 0.07 -9.32
C SER A 129 0.19 -1.08 -8.65
N CYS A 130 1.52 -1.10 -8.76
CA CYS A 130 2.36 -2.10 -8.12
C CYS A 130 2.31 -1.99 -6.59
N ALA A 131 2.40 -0.77 -6.04
CA ALA A 131 2.25 -0.52 -4.60
C ALA A 131 0.89 -1.01 -4.09
N SER A 132 -0.19 -0.76 -4.85
CA SER A 132 -1.54 -1.23 -4.54
C SER A 132 -1.59 -2.74 -4.37
N ILE A 133 -0.99 -3.48 -5.32
CA ILE A 133 -0.91 -4.94 -5.27
C ILE A 133 -0.11 -5.40 -4.05
N LEU A 134 1.05 -4.79 -3.78
CA LEU A 134 1.87 -5.12 -2.61
C LEU A 134 1.12 -4.91 -1.28
N ALA A 135 0.45 -3.77 -1.13
CA ALA A 135 -0.34 -3.46 0.05
C ALA A 135 -1.51 -4.44 0.21
N LYS A 136 -2.26 -4.67 -0.86
CA LYS A 136 -3.45 -5.52 -0.87
C LYS A 136 -3.15 -6.98 -0.56
N VAL A 137 -2.17 -7.57 -1.25
CA VAL A 137 -1.82 -8.99 -1.04
C VAL A 137 -1.24 -9.19 0.35
N THR A 138 -0.37 -8.29 0.82
CA THR A 138 0.17 -8.38 2.19
C THR A 138 -0.96 -8.32 3.22
N ARG A 139 -1.89 -7.38 3.07
CA ARG A 139 -3.03 -7.28 3.98
C ARG A 139 -3.91 -8.54 3.95
N ASP A 140 -4.23 -9.04 2.75
CA ASP A 140 -5.08 -10.22 2.61
C ASP A 140 -4.44 -11.47 3.24
N LYS A 141 -3.10 -11.60 3.19
CA LYS A 141 -2.33 -12.64 3.90
C LYS A 141 -2.45 -12.51 5.42
N ILE A 142 -2.32 -11.29 5.96
CA ILE A 142 -2.51 -11.04 7.40
C ILE A 142 -3.92 -11.42 7.84
N MET A 143 -4.94 -11.03 7.07
CA MET A 143 -6.34 -11.37 7.39
C MET A 143 -6.60 -12.88 7.31
N LYS A 144 -5.94 -13.61 6.40
CA LYS A 144 -6.00 -15.07 6.35
C LYS A 144 -5.41 -15.71 7.61
N ILE A 145 -4.27 -15.19 8.09
CA ILE A 145 -3.67 -15.62 9.36
C ILE A 145 -4.64 -15.36 10.52
N TYR A 146 -5.24 -14.17 10.60
CA TYR A 146 -6.22 -13.86 11.64
C TYR A 146 -7.46 -14.76 11.58
N SER A 147 -7.87 -15.20 10.39
CA SER A 147 -8.98 -16.15 10.24
C SER A 147 -8.70 -17.49 10.92
N HIS A 148 -7.44 -17.89 11.06
CA HIS A 148 -7.07 -19.12 11.79
C HIS A 148 -7.24 -18.95 13.30
N PHE A 149 -6.89 -17.77 13.84
CA PHE A 149 -7.02 -17.46 15.27
C PHE A 149 -8.46 -17.11 15.68
N TYR A 150 -9.24 -16.58 14.73
CA TYR A 150 -10.60 -16.07 14.95
C TYR A 150 -11.55 -16.63 13.88
N PRO A 151 -11.82 -17.95 13.89
CA PRO A 151 -12.56 -18.62 12.82
C PRO A 151 -13.99 -18.08 12.62
N ASP A 152 -14.65 -17.66 13.69
CA ASP A 152 -16.04 -17.17 13.66
C ASP A 152 -16.22 -15.86 12.86
N PHE A 153 -15.14 -15.10 12.65
CA PHE A 153 -15.18 -13.83 11.92
C PHE A 153 -14.97 -13.98 10.42
N LEU A 154 -14.62 -15.18 9.94
CA LEU A 154 -14.45 -15.49 8.51
C LEU A 154 -13.54 -14.47 7.78
N PHE A 155 -12.45 -14.06 8.43
CA PHE A 155 -11.55 -13.03 7.91
C PHE A 155 -10.90 -13.42 6.57
N GLU A 156 -10.76 -14.71 6.27
CA GLU A 156 -10.32 -15.15 4.95
C GLU A 156 -11.29 -14.74 3.83
N LYS A 157 -12.59 -14.69 4.10
CA LYS A 157 -13.60 -14.32 3.09
C LYS A 157 -13.81 -12.81 3.04
N TYR A 158 -14.03 -12.18 4.19
CA TYR A 158 -14.50 -10.79 4.26
C TYR A 158 -13.39 -9.77 4.54
N LYS A 159 -12.17 -10.22 4.87
CA LYS A 159 -11.00 -9.36 5.11
C LYS A 159 -11.23 -8.25 6.16
N GLY A 160 -12.20 -8.45 7.06
CA GLY A 160 -12.59 -7.50 8.10
C GLY A 160 -13.54 -6.38 7.66
N TYR A 161 -14.03 -6.37 6.42
CA TYR A 161 -15.06 -5.44 6.00
C TYR A 161 -16.41 -5.80 6.63
N SER A 162 -17.24 -4.79 6.92
CA SER A 162 -18.61 -5.03 7.34
C SER A 162 -19.39 -5.73 6.23
N THR A 163 -19.97 -6.87 6.57
CA THR A 163 -20.87 -7.61 5.67
C THR A 163 -22.26 -7.61 6.25
N LYS A 164 -23.26 -7.63 5.36
CA LYS A 164 -24.66 -7.84 5.76
C LYS A 164 -24.89 -9.27 6.20
#